data_AF-A0A554MG34-F1
#
_entry.id   AF-A0A554MG34-F1
#
_cell.length_a   1.000
_cell.length_b   1.000
_cell.length_c   1.000
_cell.angle_alpha   90.00
_cell.angle_beta   90.00
_cell.angle_gamma   90.00
#
_symmetry.space_group_name_H-M   'P 1'
#
loop_
_entity.id
_entity.type
_entity.pdbx_description
1 polymer ?
#
loop_
_entity_poly.entity_id
_entity_poly.type
_entity_poly.pdbx_seq_one_letter_code
_entity_poly.pdbx_strand_id
1 'polypeptide(L)'
;MVDLIPKQAFAYPKRTTLFFYGGLFLLIAVVAGFWFLKVLGTRTFSEITSIEEQLSREKTPEERTLEKTALTYEEKLKDFASLVKSRENVLPFFAFLEENTHPAVFFTSFTLTVKERKISLLGEALDFKTLDQQLTIFRASEKVAFSEVSDIAIGDKGRVTFQFVLLLNKL
;
A
#
# COMPACT_ATOMS: atom_id res chain seq x y z
N MET A 1 -0.36 -87.28 6.15
CA MET A 1 0.78 -86.39 5.86
C MET A 1 0.26 -84.96 5.80
N VAL A 2 0.50 -84.20 6.87
CA VAL A 2 0.47 -82.72 6.83
C VAL A 2 1.56 -82.29 7.80
N ASP A 3 2.75 -82.04 7.27
CA ASP A 3 3.85 -81.50 8.05
C ASP A 3 3.58 -80.02 8.36
N LEU A 4 3.48 -79.72 9.65
CA LEU A 4 3.43 -78.37 10.19
C LEU A 4 4.81 -77.73 10.01
N ILE A 5 4.92 -76.83 9.02
CA ILE A 5 6.11 -76.02 8.82
C ILE A 5 6.27 -75.08 10.04
N PRO A 6 7.40 -75.12 10.78
CA PRO A 6 7.57 -74.27 11.95
C PRO A 6 7.74 -72.81 11.53
N LYS A 7 6.87 -71.94 12.07
CA LYS A 7 6.89 -70.50 11.82
C LYS A 7 8.10 -69.87 12.50
N GLN A 8 9.15 -69.57 11.73
CA GLN A 8 10.36 -68.93 12.24
C GLN A 8 10.06 -67.49 12.71
N ALA A 9 10.43 -67.18 13.95
CA ALA A 9 10.33 -65.84 14.51
C ALA A 9 11.47 -64.98 13.96
N PHE A 10 11.14 -64.07 13.04
CA PHE A 10 12.09 -63.11 12.50
C PHE A 10 12.62 -62.20 13.61
N ALA A 11 13.93 -62.31 13.91
CA ALA A 11 14.63 -61.40 14.82
C ALA A 11 14.93 -60.10 14.08
N TYR A 12 14.27 -59.00 14.48
CA TYR A 12 14.47 -57.69 13.86
C TYR A 12 15.87 -57.14 14.13
N PRO A 13 16.55 -56.56 13.13
CA PRO A 13 17.88 -55.97 13.31
C PRO A 13 17.83 -54.77 14.26
N LYS A 14 18.79 -54.66 15.19
CA LYS A 14 18.81 -53.61 16.26
C LYS A 14 18.76 -52.16 15.76
N ARG A 15 19.02 -51.90 14.47
CA ARG A 15 18.90 -50.57 13.85
C ARG A 15 17.44 -50.22 13.52
N THR A 16 16.62 -51.17 13.08
CA THR A 16 15.21 -50.90 12.74
C THR A 16 14.36 -50.64 13.98
N THR A 17 14.69 -51.29 15.12
CA THR A 17 14.07 -50.98 16.40
C THR A 17 14.41 -49.56 16.87
N LEU A 18 15.65 -49.09 16.69
CA LEU A 18 16.05 -47.72 17.03
C LEU A 18 15.27 -46.67 16.21
N PHE A 19 15.13 -46.86 14.90
CA PHE A 19 14.32 -45.97 14.05
C PHE A 19 12.83 -45.98 14.42
N PHE A 20 12.30 -47.13 14.80
CA PHE A 20 10.91 -47.25 15.24
C PHE A 20 10.64 -46.47 16.54
N TYR A 21 11.52 -46.59 17.54
CA TYR A 21 11.40 -45.82 18.78
C TYR A 21 11.65 -44.32 18.57
N GLY A 22 12.57 -43.95 17.67
CA GLY A 22 12.78 -42.55 17.30
C GLY A 22 11.55 -41.92 16.64
N GLY A 23 10.90 -42.64 15.73
CA GLY A 23 9.64 -42.20 15.11
C GLY A 23 8.49 -42.10 16.11
N LEU A 24 8.37 -43.06 17.03
CA LEU A 24 7.35 -43.04 18.08
C LEU A 24 7.56 -41.86 19.05
N PHE A 25 8.80 -41.60 19.45
CA PHE A 25 9.14 -40.45 20.28
C PHE A 25 8.81 -39.13 19.60
N LEU A 26 9.13 -39.00 18.30
CA LEU A 26 8.83 -37.80 17.52
C LEU A 26 7.32 -37.59 17.37
N LEU A 27 6.54 -38.66 17.19
CA LEU A 27 5.08 -38.58 17.14
C LEU A 27 4.50 -38.11 18.48
N ILE A 28 4.98 -38.65 19.60
CA ILE A 28 4.57 -38.23 20.95
C ILE A 28 4.94 -36.76 21.18
N ALA A 29 6.14 -36.33 20.77
CA ALA A 29 6.59 -34.95 20.90
C ALA A 29 5.71 -33.97 20.11
N VAL A 30 5.28 -34.34 18.90
CA VAL A 30 4.37 -33.52 18.08
C VAL A 30 2.99 -33.42 18.74
N VAL A 31 2.44 -34.53 19.23
CA VAL A 31 1.14 -34.54 19.92
C VAL A 31 1.20 -33.72 21.21
N ALA A 32 2.26 -33.88 22.00
CA ALA A 32 2.47 -33.11 23.23
C ALA A 32 2.64 -31.62 22.93
N GLY A 33 3.40 -31.26 21.90
CA GLY A 33 3.58 -29.88 21.46
C GLY A 33 2.27 -29.23 21.00
N PHE A 34 1.46 -29.95 20.23
CA PHE A 34 0.13 -29.47 19.81
C PHE A 34 -0.80 -29.24 21.01
N TRP A 35 -0.80 -30.17 21.98
CA TRP A 35 -1.63 -30.03 23.18
C TRP A 35 -1.17 -28.87 24.06
N PHE A 36 0.15 -28.71 24.22
CA PHE A 36 0.76 -27.60 24.96
C PHE A 36 0.41 -26.24 24.35
N LEU A 37 0.53 -26.09 23.02
CA LEU A 37 0.13 -24.88 22.30
C LEU A 37 -1.36 -24.59 22.45
N LYS A 38 -2.21 -25.62 22.40
CA LYS A 38 -3.66 -25.47 22.58
C LYS A 38 -4.01 -24.97 23.99
N VAL A 39 -3.36 -25.50 25.03
CA VAL A 39 -3.57 -25.04 26.42
C VAL A 39 -3.10 -23.61 26.64
N LEU A 40 -2.00 -23.20 26.01
CA LEU A 40 -1.55 -21.81 26.07
C LEU A 40 -2.53 -20.87 25.36
N GLY A 41 -3.05 -21.28 24.21
CA GLY A 41 -4.02 -20.50 23.43
C GLY A 41 -5.40 -20.34 24.09
N THR A 42 -5.84 -21.30 24.91
CA THR A 42 -7.12 -21.17 25.64
C THR A 42 -7.03 -20.18 26.79
N ARG A 43 -5.85 -20.01 27.42
CA ARG A 43 -5.65 -19.08 28.54
C ARG A 43 -5.76 -17.62 28.10
N THR A 44 -5.13 -17.25 26.99
CA THR A 44 -5.19 -15.88 26.45
C THR A 44 -6.61 -15.49 26.03
N PHE A 45 -7.36 -16.42 25.45
CA PHE A 45 -8.76 -16.18 25.08
C PHE A 45 -9.67 -16.05 26.31
N SER A 46 -9.43 -16.86 27.35
CA SER A 46 -10.19 -16.77 28.61
C SER A 46 -9.92 -15.48 29.37
N GLU A 47 -8.70 -14.95 29.33
CA GLU A 47 -8.32 -13.71 30.00
C GLU A 47 -9.00 -12.51 29.32
N ILE A 48 -8.97 -12.45 27.97
CA ILE A 48 -9.70 -11.44 27.19
C ILE A 48 -11.21 -11.49 27.50
N THR A 49 -11.79 -12.70 27.50
CA THR A 49 -13.23 -12.87 27.78
C THR A 49 -13.57 -12.44 29.22
N SER A 50 -12.71 -12.74 30.19
CA SER A 50 -12.94 -12.37 31.60
C SER A 50 -12.79 -10.86 31.84
N ILE A 51 -11.87 -10.20 31.15
CA ILE A 51 -11.68 -8.75 31.20
C ILE A 51 -12.88 -8.06 30.55
N GLU A 52 -13.35 -8.55 29.40
CA GLU A 52 -14.53 -8.04 28.71
C GLU A 52 -15.80 -8.25 29.54
N GLU A 53 -15.93 -9.39 30.25
CA GLU A 53 -17.04 -9.66 31.15
C GLU A 53 -17.02 -8.75 32.39
N GLN A 54 -15.84 -8.49 32.98
CA GLN A 54 -15.68 -7.54 34.09
C GLN A 54 -15.99 -6.10 33.67
N LEU A 55 -15.47 -5.66 32.52
CA LEU A 55 -15.82 -4.36 31.92
C LEU A 55 -17.33 -4.26 31.67
N SER A 56 -17.97 -5.34 31.23
CA SER A 56 -19.40 -5.37 31.00
C SER A 56 -20.18 -5.21 32.31
N ARG A 57 -19.78 -5.86 33.40
CA ARG A 57 -20.50 -5.78 34.68
C ARG A 57 -20.44 -4.40 35.33
N GLU A 58 -19.38 -3.64 35.09
CA GLU A 58 -19.21 -2.29 35.66
C GLU A 58 -19.79 -1.17 34.78
N LYS A 59 -19.83 -1.34 33.46
CA LYS A 59 -20.31 -0.30 32.54
C LYS A 59 -21.83 -0.33 32.38
N THR A 60 -22.45 0.82 32.56
CA THR A 60 -23.86 1.05 32.21
C THR A 60 -24.08 0.87 30.70
N PRO A 61 -25.30 0.52 30.24
CA PRO A 61 -25.59 0.34 28.82
C PRO A 61 -25.23 1.56 27.95
N GLU A 62 -25.32 2.76 28.52
CA GLU A 62 -24.99 4.04 27.86
C GLU A 62 -23.49 4.24 27.70
N GLU A 63 -22.67 3.81 28.66
CA GLU A 63 -21.20 3.89 28.55
C GLU A 63 -20.66 2.93 27.48
N ARG A 64 -21.29 1.76 27.32
CA ARG A 64 -20.91 0.80 26.28
C ARG A 64 -21.24 1.29 24.88
N THR A 65 -22.36 1.99 24.70
CA THR A 65 -22.70 2.56 23.39
C THR A 65 -21.77 3.71 23.04
N LEU A 66 -21.47 4.59 24.01
CA LEU A 66 -20.50 5.67 23.83
C LEU A 66 -19.10 5.16 23.49
N GLU A 67 -18.60 4.16 24.21
CA GLU A 67 -17.29 3.55 23.92
C GLU A 67 -17.25 2.92 22.53
N LYS A 68 -18.28 2.15 22.16
CA LYS A 68 -18.37 1.54 20.83
C LYS A 68 -18.42 2.58 19.73
N THR A 69 -19.16 3.67 19.95
CA THR A 69 -19.22 4.80 19.02
C THR A 69 -17.86 5.50 18.91
N ALA A 70 -17.16 5.74 20.03
CA ALA A 70 -15.83 6.33 20.04
C ALA A 70 -14.80 5.48 19.27
N LEU A 71 -14.78 4.16 19.50
CA LEU A 71 -13.92 3.22 18.77
C LEU A 71 -14.23 3.21 17.27
N THR A 72 -15.51 3.25 16.89
CA THR A 72 -15.91 3.35 15.49
C THR A 72 -15.41 4.64 14.83
N TYR A 73 -15.43 5.76 15.57
CA TYR A 73 -14.87 7.02 15.07
C TYR A 73 -13.35 6.99 14.98
N GLU A 74 -12.66 6.36 15.93
CA GLU A 74 -11.21 6.17 15.89
C GLU A 74 -10.79 5.37 14.66
N GLU A 75 -11.47 4.26 14.36
CA GLU A 75 -11.24 3.45 13.15
C GLU A 75 -11.41 4.28 11.88
N LYS A 76 -12.53 5.02 11.77
CA LYS A 76 -12.77 5.93 10.64
C LYS A 76 -11.67 6.97 10.51
N LEU A 77 -11.25 7.60 11.61
CA LEU A 77 -10.19 8.61 11.61
C LEU A 77 -8.86 8.00 11.19
N LYS A 78 -8.56 6.76 11.59
CA LYS A 78 -7.36 6.03 11.18
C LYS A 78 -7.36 5.74 9.68
N ASP A 79 -8.51 5.34 9.13
CA ASP A 79 -8.67 5.14 7.69
C ASP A 79 -8.45 6.44 6.92
N PHE A 80 -9.08 7.54 7.36
CA PHE A 80 -8.87 8.86 6.79
C PHE A 80 -7.41 9.32 6.91
N ALA A 81 -6.76 9.09 8.05
CA ALA A 81 -5.36 9.43 8.25
C ALA A 81 -4.45 8.66 7.29
N SER A 82 -4.77 7.39 7.01
CA SER A 82 -4.03 6.58 6.04
C SER A 82 -4.16 7.13 4.61
N LEU A 83 -5.38 7.51 4.20
CA LEU A 83 -5.63 8.13 2.90
C LEU A 83 -4.92 9.47 2.77
N VAL A 84 -5.03 10.32 3.79
CA VAL A 84 -4.35 11.62 3.86
C VAL A 84 -2.84 11.46 3.81
N LYS A 85 -2.26 10.46 4.48
CA LYS A 85 -0.82 10.20 4.46
C LYS A 85 -0.34 9.67 3.10
N SER A 86 -1.21 8.96 2.38
CA SER A 86 -0.92 8.42 1.05
C SER A 86 -1.05 9.44 -0.09
N ARG A 87 -1.64 10.63 0.18
CA ARG A 87 -1.79 11.66 -0.84
C ARG A 87 -0.43 12.24 -1.22
N GLU A 88 -0.14 12.27 -2.51
CA GLU A 88 1.04 12.96 -3.02
C GLU A 88 0.80 14.47 -2.96
N ASN A 89 1.76 15.23 -2.44
CA ASN A 89 1.62 16.67 -2.29
C ASN A 89 1.81 17.37 -3.63
N VAL A 90 0.71 17.77 -4.26
CA VAL A 90 0.70 18.46 -5.57
C VAL A 90 0.89 19.98 -5.43
N LEU A 91 0.85 20.53 -4.21
CA LEU A 91 0.95 21.97 -3.96
C LEU A 91 2.23 22.61 -4.54
N PRO A 92 3.43 22.02 -4.41
CA PRO A 92 4.66 22.57 -4.99
C PRO A 92 4.61 22.66 -6.51
N PHE A 93 3.87 21.76 -7.16
CA PHE A 93 3.69 21.76 -8.61
C PHE A 93 2.79 22.92 -9.07
N PHE A 94 1.67 23.17 -8.39
CA PHE A 94 0.82 24.32 -8.70
C PHE A 94 1.57 25.64 -8.49
N ALA A 95 2.31 25.77 -7.38
CA ALA A 95 3.14 26.94 -7.13
C ALA A 95 4.19 27.15 -8.24
N PHE A 96 4.83 26.08 -8.71
CA PHE A 96 5.75 26.13 -9.83
C PHE A 96 5.08 26.64 -11.11
N LEU A 97 3.90 26.12 -11.47
CA LEU A 97 3.18 26.57 -12.65
C LEU A 97 2.74 28.03 -12.53
N GLU A 98 2.20 28.44 -11.38
CA GLU A 98 1.78 29.83 -11.15
C GLU A 98 2.92 30.83 -11.34
N GLU A 99 4.13 30.48 -10.88
CA GLU A 99 5.31 31.33 -11.01
C GLU A 99 5.94 31.30 -12.42
N ASN A 100 5.83 30.18 -13.13
CA ASN A 100 6.55 29.94 -14.40
C ASN A 100 5.63 29.89 -15.63
N THR A 101 4.39 30.36 -15.52
CA THR A 101 3.47 30.47 -16.66
C THR A 101 3.41 31.90 -17.19
N HIS A 102 3.59 32.03 -18.50
CA HIS A 102 3.50 33.29 -19.21
C HIS A 102 2.05 33.82 -19.18
N PRO A 103 1.81 35.12 -18.90
CA PRO A 103 0.44 35.67 -18.72
C PRO A 103 -0.51 35.48 -19.92
N ALA A 104 0.04 35.28 -21.12
CA ALA A 104 -0.71 35.07 -22.35
C ALA A 104 -0.79 33.58 -22.79
N VAL A 105 -0.51 32.65 -21.87
CA VAL A 105 -0.65 31.20 -22.06
C VAL A 105 -1.71 30.66 -21.11
N PHE A 106 -2.60 29.82 -21.63
CA PHE A 106 -3.67 29.22 -20.87
C PHE A 106 -3.61 27.70 -21.00
N PHE A 107 -3.55 27.00 -19.87
CA PHE A 107 -3.64 25.54 -19.87
C PHE A 107 -5.09 25.10 -19.71
N THR A 108 -5.53 24.17 -20.56
CA THR A 108 -6.88 23.61 -20.57
C THR A 108 -6.94 22.25 -19.87
N SER A 109 -5.82 21.52 -19.85
CA SER A 109 -5.71 20.23 -19.17
C SER A 109 -4.30 20.04 -18.64
N PHE A 110 -4.19 19.33 -17.52
CA PHE A 110 -2.92 18.88 -16.97
C PHE A 110 -3.01 17.42 -16.54
N THR A 111 -1.93 16.69 -16.69
CA THR A 111 -1.76 15.33 -16.15
C THR A 111 -0.41 15.25 -15.48
N LEU A 112 -0.39 14.93 -14.18
CA LEU A 112 0.82 14.77 -13.39
C LEU A 112 1.00 13.30 -13.02
N THR A 113 2.14 12.73 -13.43
CA THR A 113 2.57 11.39 -13.01
C THR A 113 3.72 11.55 -12.02
N VAL A 114 3.42 11.55 -10.72
CA VAL A 114 4.40 11.85 -9.66
C VAL A 114 5.55 10.83 -9.63
N LYS A 115 5.26 9.54 -9.85
CA LYS A 115 6.28 8.48 -9.93
C LYS A 115 7.34 8.75 -10.99
N GLU A 116 6.94 9.31 -12.12
CA GLU A 116 7.82 9.62 -13.26
C GLU A 116 8.31 11.07 -13.24
N ARG A 117 7.83 11.89 -12.30
CA ARG A 117 8.02 13.36 -12.28
C ARG A 117 7.71 14.00 -13.63
N LYS A 118 6.71 13.45 -14.32
CA LYS A 118 6.32 13.85 -15.67
C LYS A 118 5.01 14.60 -15.62
N ILE A 119 4.97 15.72 -16.34
CA ILE A 119 3.76 16.51 -16.52
C ILE A 119 3.45 16.56 -18.01
N SER A 120 2.18 16.39 -18.35
CA SER A 120 1.65 16.76 -19.64
C SER A 120 0.66 17.90 -19.47
N LEU A 121 0.87 18.99 -20.21
CA LEU A 121 0.01 20.17 -20.20
C LEU A 121 -0.56 20.36 -21.61
N LEU A 122 -1.87 20.54 -21.71
CA LEU A 122 -2.51 20.99 -22.94
C LEU A 122 -2.92 22.44 -22.76
N GLY A 123 -2.76 23.26 -23.79
CA GLY A 123 -3.08 24.67 -23.68
C GLY A 123 -3.14 25.42 -25.00
N GLU A 124 -3.42 26.71 -24.85
CA GLU A 124 -3.50 27.70 -25.91
C GLU A 124 -2.59 28.89 -25.58
N ALA A 125 -1.87 29.36 -26.59
CA ALA A 125 -1.08 30.59 -26.55
C ALA A 125 -1.67 31.60 -27.53
N LEU A 126 -1.45 32.89 -27.25
CA LEU A 126 -1.90 33.96 -28.15
C LEU A 126 -1.30 33.85 -29.55
N ASP A 127 0.00 33.57 -29.64
CA ASP A 127 0.76 33.40 -30.88
C ASP A 127 1.97 32.47 -30.67
N PHE A 128 2.66 32.14 -31.77
CA PHE A 128 3.86 31.29 -31.73
C PHE A 128 5.02 31.92 -30.93
N LYS A 129 5.09 33.25 -30.88
CA LYS A 129 6.11 33.97 -30.11
C LYS A 129 5.90 33.77 -28.61
N THR A 130 4.65 33.85 -28.17
CA THR A 130 4.22 33.60 -26.79
C THR A 130 4.52 32.15 -26.39
N LEU A 131 4.29 31.20 -27.30
CA LEU A 131 4.63 29.79 -27.07
C LEU A 131 6.15 29.58 -26.90
N ASP A 132 6.96 30.21 -27.75
CA ASP A 132 8.42 30.15 -27.65
C ASP A 132 8.95 30.78 -26.35
N GLN A 133 8.35 31.91 -25.93
CA GLN A 133 8.64 32.53 -24.63
C GLN A 133 8.33 31.58 -23.48
N GLN A 134 7.18 30.90 -23.49
CA GLN A 134 6.82 29.92 -22.48
C GLN A 134 7.81 28.74 -22.44
N LEU A 135 8.18 28.21 -23.60
CA LEU A 135 9.17 27.14 -23.70
C LEU A 135 10.52 27.59 -23.13
N THR A 136 10.91 28.84 -23.38
CA THR A 136 12.15 29.43 -22.84
C THR A 136 12.10 29.56 -21.32
N ILE A 137 10.97 30.01 -20.76
CA ILE A 137 10.77 30.09 -19.30
C ILE A 137 10.95 28.72 -18.66
N PHE A 138 10.33 27.68 -19.22
CA PHE A 138 10.48 26.31 -18.70
C PHE A 138 11.91 25.78 -18.83
N ARG A 139 12.61 26.04 -19.94
CA ARG A 139 14.02 25.62 -20.12
C ARG A 139 14.99 26.35 -19.21
N ALA A 140 14.70 27.60 -18.85
CA ALA A 140 15.54 28.39 -17.96
C ALA A 140 15.38 28.00 -16.48
N SER A 141 14.32 27.26 -16.13
CA SER A 141 14.05 26.87 -14.75
C SER A 141 14.86 25.65 -14.31
N GLU A 142 15.61 25.78 -13.22
CA GLU A 142 16.38 24.65 -12.63
C GLU A 142 15.48 23.47 -12.19
N LYS A 143 14.20 23.74 -11.96
CA LYS A 143 13.18 22.75 -11.57
C LYS A 143 12.76 21.85 -12.73
N VAL A 144 13.07 22.23 -13.97
CA VAL A 144 12.75 21.45 -15.17
C VAL A 144 14.00 20.79 -15.71
N ALA A 145 14.01 19.46 -15.73
CA ALA A 145 15.09 18.68 -16.32
C ALA A 145 15.01 18.67 -17.87
N PHE A 146 13.78 18.60 -18.38
CA PHE A 146 13.51 18.52 -19.80
C PHE A 146 12.13 19.10 -20.12
N SER A 147 12.03 19.78 -21.26
CA SER A 147 10.79 20.34 -21.78
C SER A 147 10.67 20.11 -23.28
N GLU A 148 9.54 19.55 -23.69
CA GLU A 148 9.20 19.31 -25.09
C GLU A 148 7.82 19.88 -25.38
N VAL A 149 7.66 20.40 -26.60
CA VAL A 149 6.39 20.85 -27.13
C VAL A 149 6.03 20.00 -28.35
N SER A 150 4.80 19.51 -28.39
CA SER A 150 4.22 18.72 -29.46
C SER A 150 2.84 19.26 -29.84
N ASP A 151 2.26 18.69 -30.89
CA ASP A 151 0.86 18.91 -31.29
C ASP A 151 0.49 20.39 -31.48
N ILE A 152 1.44 21.14 -32.03
CA ILE A 152 1.27 22.57 -32.30
C ILE A 152 0.35 22.74 -33.50
N ALA A 153 -0.78 23.42 -33.30
CA ALA A 153 -1.74 23.72 -34.34
C ALA A 153 -2.32 25.12 -34.16
N ILE A 154 -2.88 25.68 -35.24
CA ILE A 154 -3.65 26.92 -35.17
C ILE A 154 -5.09 26.53 -34.81
N GLY A 155 -5.52 26.92 -33.63
CA GLY A 155 -6.87 26.72 -33.13
C GLY A 155 -7.81 27.88 -33.50
N ASP A 156 -8.95 27.90 -32.83
CA ASP A 156 -9.98 28.89 -33.09
C ASP A 156 -9.50 30.31 -32.75
N LYS A 157 -9.96 31.28 -33.55
CA LYS A 157 -9.62 32.71 -33.40
C LYS A 157 -8.13 33.04 -33.55
N GLY A 158 -7.37 32.17 -34.24
CA GLY A 158 -5.95 32.41 -34.55
C GLY A 158 -4.99 32.15 -33.40
N ARG A 159 -5.45 31.49 -32.33
CA ARG A 159 -4.61 31.07 -31.21
C ARG A 159 -3.83 29.82 -31.57
N VAL A 160 -2.72 29.58 -30.87
CA VAL A 160 -1.88 28.40 -31.07
C VAL A 160 -2.20 27.39 -29.97
N THR A 161 -2.77 26.25 -30.34
CA THR A 161 -2.94 25.10 -29.44
C THR A 161 -1.64 24.30 -29.40
N PHE A 162 -1.29 23.75 -28.24
CA PHE A 162 -0.07 22.96 -28.06
C PHE A 162 -0.22 21.93 -26.94
N GLN A 163 0.71 20.97 -26.94
CA GLN A 163 0.94 20.06 -25.82
C GLN A 163 2.37 20.23 -25.31
N PHE A 164 2.56 20.51 -24.03
CA PHE A 164 3.86 20.42 -23.36
C PHE A 164 4.00 19.10 -22.63
N VAL A 165 5.22 18.56 -22.69
CA VAL A 165 5.68 17.48 -21.83
C VAL A 165 6.89 18.00 -21.06
N LEU A 166 6.79 18.00 -19.73
CA LEU A 166 7.85 18.43 -18.82
C LEU A 166 8.30 17.25 -17.97
N LEU A 167 9.61 17.08 -17.82
CA LEU A 167 10.20 16.24 -16.79
C LEU A 167 10.80 17.14 -15.71
N LEU A 168 10.34 16.98 -14.48
CA LEU A 168 10.78 17.78 -13.36
C LEU A 168 11.97 17.16 -12.65
N ASN A 169 12.85 18.03 -12.18
CA ASN A 169 13.77 17.70 -11.11
C ASN A 169 13.02 17.59 -9.78
N LYS A 170 13.75 17.38 -8.69
CA LYS A 170 13.16 17.36 -7.35
C LYS A 170 12.61 18.77 -7.03
N LEU A 171 11.29 18.92 -6.94
CA LEU A 171 10.58 20.13 -6.51
C LEU A 171 10.77 20.40 -5.01
#